data_AF-A0A967MZC5-F1
#
_entry.id   AF-A0A967MZC5-F1
#
_cell.length_a   1.000
_cell.length_b   1.000
_cell.length_c   1.000
_cell.angle_alpha   90.00
_cell.angle_beta   90.00
_cell.angle_gamma   90.00
#
_symmetry.space_group_name_H-M   'P 1'
#
loop_
_entity.id
_entity.type
_entity.pdbx_description
1 polymer ?
#
loop_
_entity_poly.entity_id
_entity_poly.type
_entity_poly.pdbx_seq_one_letter_code
_entity_poly.pdbx_strand_id
1 'polypeptide(L)'
;MVIKKKPLLKIGILFGKFVCILLFATLLYYIASAESTRIQAYWTVFLIEEEDVNGAVAISNNKVARVGFFSPFAHLVIIDLITGNTRHYNANEYPGAIDWIDMDGDWVVTRNDYAPQNSINAINLVTDEHVVVTPPLGFFVDHQLPAIEENSIVWMFHRPCCGTDILHFDLSSRTTISITNDGWQ
;
A
#
# COMPACT_ATOMS: atom_id res chain seq x y z
N MET A 1 42.34 22.51 72.85
CA MET A 1 41.92 21.33 72.08
C MET A 1 41.30 21.81 70.77
N VAL A 2 42.02 21.71 69.65
CA VAL A 2 41.58 22.22 68.34
C VAL A 2 40.80 21.13 67.61
N ILE A 3 39.48 21.26 67.51
CA ILE A 3 38.65 20.30 66.77
C ILE A 3 38.72 20.67 65.27
N LYS A 4 39.46 19.87 64.50
CA LYS A 4 39.52 19.99 63.03
C LYS A 4 38.18 19.57 62.42
N LYS A 5 37.27 20.51 62.19
CA LYS A 5 36.08 20.32 61.34
C LYS A 5 36.51 20.32 59.86
N LYS A 6 36.70 19.14 59.24
CA LYS A 6 36.80 19.05 57.76
C LYS A 6 36.63 17.66 57.09
N PRO A 7 35.57 16.86 57.39
CA PRO A 7 35.18 15.77 56.47
C PRO A 7 33.82 15.96 55.78
N LEU A 8 32.88 16.74 56.33
CA LEU A 8 31.49 16.76 55.84
C LEU A 8 31.31 17.43 54.47
N LEU A 9 32.10 18.47 54.16
CA LEU A 9 32.00 19.18 52.87
C LEU A 9 32.44 18.30 51.68
N LYS A 10 33.39 17.37 51.89
CA LYS A 10 33.86 16.47 50.83
C LYS A 10 32.82 15.39 50.49
N ILE A 11 32.09 14.91 51.49
CA ILE A 11 31.04 13.89 51.31
C ILE A 11 29.86 14.47 50.51
N GLY A 12 29.44 15.70 50.80
CA GLY A 12 28.35 16.36 50.05
C GLY A 12 28.68 16.58 48.57
N ILE A 13 29.92 16.95 48.24
CA ILE A 13 30.35 17.14 46.84
C ILE A 13 30.43 15.79 46.10
N LEU A 14 30.89 14.73 46.77
CA LEU A 14 30.90 13.37 46.21
C LEU A 14 29.48 12.86 45.94
N PHE A 15 28.55 13.09 46.87
CA PHE A 15 27.15 12.68 46.71
C PHE A 15 26.46 13.45 45.57
N GLY A 16 26.67 14.78 45.48
CA GLY A 16 26.13 15.60 44.39
C GLY A 16 26.63 15.18 43.01
N LYS A 17 27.93 14.86 42.87
CA LYS A 17 28.49 14.34 41.61
C LYS A 17 27.88 13.00 41.23
N PHE A 18 27.64 12.12 42.20
CA PHE A 18 27.04 10.81 41.94
C PHE A 18 25.60 10.92 41.45
N VAL A 19 24.81 11.82 42.06
CA VAL A 19 23.42 12.08 41.63
C VAL A 19 23.37 12.68 40.22
N CYS A 20 24.26 13.62 39.88
CA CYS A 20 24.32 14.18 38.52
C CYS A 20 24.71 13.14 37.47
N ILE A 21 25.65 12.24 37.77
CA ILE A 21 26.02 11.15 36.86
C ILE A 21 24.85 10.19 36.66
N LEU A 22 24.12 9.86 37.72
CA LEU A 22 22.96 8.96 37.64
C LEU A 22 21.83 9.57 36.80
N LEU A 23 21.52 10.86 37.00
CA LEU A 23 20.50 11.58 36.23
C LEU A 23 20.91 11.72 34.77
N PHE A 24 22.18 12.01 34.48
CA PHE A 24 22.69 12.10 33.11
C PHE A 24 22.69 10.73 32.41
N ALA A 25 23.05 9.65 33.11
CA ALA A 25 22.96 8.29 32.57
C ALA A 25 21.51 7.85 32.32
N THR A 26 20.57 8.26 33.18
CA THR A 26 19.14 7.96 33.01
C THR A 26 18.54 8.77 31.86
N LEU A 27 18.95 10.03 31.70
CA LEU A 27 18.57 10.87 30.56
C LEU A 27 19.14 10.33 29.24
N LEU A 28 20.40 9.92 29.21
CA LEU A 28 21.02 9.28 28.04
C LEU A 28 20.37 7.93 27.70
N TYR A 29 19.99 7.14 28.72
CA TYR A 29 19.21 5.92 28.52
C TYR A 29 17.83 6.22 27.95
N TYR A 30 17.15 7.26 28.45
CA TYR A 30 15.83 7.66 27.97
C TYR A 30 15.91 8.17 26.52
N ILE A 31 16.90 9.01 26.19
CA ILE A 31 17.16 9.49 24.82
C ILE A 31 17.52 8.32 23.89
N ALA A 32 18.39 7.40 24.33
CA ALA A 32 18.75 6.20 23.55
C ALA A 32 17.57 5.22 23.39
N SER A 33 16.63 5.18 24.34
CA SER A 33 15.42 4.34 24.27
C SER A 33 14.30 4.98 23.46
N ALA A 34 14.28 6.31 23.36
CA ALA A 34 13.24 7.07 22.68
C ALA A 34 13.44 7.17 21.16
N GLU A 35 14.66 6.93 20.64
CA GLU A 35 15.01 7.19 19.23
C GLU A 35 15.32 5.94 18.38
N SER A 36 15.02 4.73 18.84
CA SER A 36 14.86 3.61 17.92
C SER A 36 13.40 3.25 17.81
N THR A 37 12.69 3.81 16.84
CA THR A 37 11.52 3.14 16.25
C THR A 37 12.00 1.78 15.76
N ARG A 38 11.98 0.78 16.65
CA ARG A 38 12.24 -0.61 16.29
C ARG A 38 11.10 -1.01 15.37
N ILE A 39 11.36 -1.02 14.06
CA ILE A 39 10.48 -1.65 13.10
C ILE A 39 10.52 -3.15 13.45
N GLN A 40 9.49 -3.61 14.14
CA GLN A 40 9.26 -5.01 14.43
C GLN A 40 8.08 -5.46 13.60
N ALA A 41 8.23 -6.57 12.88
CA ALA A 41 7.10 -7.21 12.21
C ALA A 41 6.08 -7.63 13.27
N TYR A 42 4.84 -7.15 13.14
CA TYR A 42 3.76 -7.45 14.08
C TYR A 42 3.03 -8.74 13.69
N TRP A 43 2.95 -9.02 12.38
CA TRP A 43 2.33 -10.22 11.82
C TRP A 43 2.95 -10.54 10.46
N THR A 44 2.92 -11.82 10.07
CA THR A 44 3.39 -12.31 8.77
C THR A 44 2.35 -13.26 8.21
N VAL A 45 1.95 -13.05 6.96
CA VAL A 45 1.17 -14.02 6.19
C VAL A 45 2.13 -14.76 5.26
N PHE A 46 2.11 -16.09 5.34
CA PHE A 46 2.89 -16.94 4.44
C PHE A 46 2.02 -17.27 3.23
N LEU A 47 2.40 -16.72 2.08
CA LEU A 47 1.84 -17.13 0.80
C LEU A 47 2.76 -18.20 0.21
N ILE A 48 2.18 -19.34 -0.18
CA ILE A 48 2.92 -20.38 -0.90
C ILE A 48 2.83 -20.00 -2.38
N GLU A 49 3.89 -19.37 -2.90
CA GLU A 49 4.02 -18.98 -4.31
C GLU A 49 5.28 -19.64 -4.88
N GLU A 50 5.20 -20.16 -6.11
CA GLU A 50 6.32 -20.89 -6.75
C GLU A 50 7.34 -19.95 -7.45
N GLU A 51 6.99 -18.68 -7.69
CA GLU A 51 7.82 -17.72 -8.44
C GLU A 51 7.91 -16.33 -7.75
N ASP A 52 8.71 -15.43 -8.34
CA ASP A 52 9.06 -14.09 -7.82
C ASP A 52 7.87 -13.33 -7.21
N VAL A 53 8.06 -12.83 -5.98
CA VAL A 53 7.04 -12.10 -5.17
C VAL A 53 6.81 -10.67 -5.67
N ASN A 54 7.12 -10.37 -6.94
CA ASN A 54 6.93 -9.05 -7.52
C ASN A 54 5.44 -8.80 -7.73
N GLY A 55 4.88 -7.87 -6.98
CA GLY A 55 3.47 -7.54 -7.05
C GLY A 55 3.16 -6.24 -6.32
N ALA A 56 2.22 -5.47 -6.86
CA ALA A 56 1.72 -4.29 -6.20
C ALA A 56 0.85 -4.68 -4.99
N VAL A 57 0.85 -3.80 -3.98
CA VAL A 57 0.09 -3.96 -2.73
C VAL A 57 -0.69 -2.68 -2.48
N ALA A 58 -1.97 -2.81 -2.16
CA ALA A 58 -2.84 -1.71 -1.74
C ALA A 58 -3.44 -2.02 -0.36
N ILE A 59 -3.77 -0.97 0.41
CA ILE A 59 -4.33 -1.11 1.76
C ILE A 59 -5.47 -0.10 1.96
N SER A 60 -6.63 -0.58 2.40
CA SER A 60 -7.76 0.27 2.82
C SER A 60 -8.65 -0.46 3.82
N ASN A 61 -9.26 0.28 4.76
CA ASN A 61 -10.25 -0.24 5.73
C ASN A 61 -9.90 -1.60 6.37
N ASN A 62 -8.69 -1.71 6.94
CA ASN A 62 -8.15 -2.93 7.54
C ASN A 62 -8.02 -4.13 6.59
N LYS A 63 -7.96 -3.90 5.29
CA LYS A 63 -7.71 -4.95 4.29
C LYS A 63 -6.45 -4.61 3.53
N VAL A 64 -5.66 -5.63 3.24
CA VAL A 64 -4.54 -5.56 2.29
C VAL A 64 -4.94 -6.34 1.06
N ALA A 65 -4.85 -5.71 -0.09
CA ALA A 65 -4.93 -6.38 -1.36
C ALA A 65 -3.54 -6.52 -1.96
N ARG A 66 -3.25 -7.71 -2.45
CA ARG A 66 -2.00 -8.00 -3.13
C ARG A 66 -2.29 -8.73 -4.42
N VAL A 67 -1.54 -8.35 -5.44
CA VAL A 67 -1.47 -9.10 -6.67
C VAL A 67 -0.23 -9.99 -6.64
N GLY A 68 -0.41 -11.27 -6.94
CA GLY A 68 0.68 -12.21 -7.15
C GLY A 68 0.71 -12.66 -8.61
N PHE A 69 1.92 -12.88 -9.14
CA PHE A 69 2.11 -13.56 -10.40
C PHE A 69 2.33 -15.05 -10.16
N PHE A 70 1.49 -15.88 -10.77
CA PHE A 70 1.73 -17.31 -10.87
C PHE A 70 1.59 -17.69 -12.33
N SER A 71 2.68 -17.65 -13.11
CA SER A 71 2.63 -17.92 -14.55
C SER A 71 1.78 -19.17 -14.86
N PRO A 72 0.72 -19.08 -15.70
CA PRO A 72 0.38 -17.99 -16.64
C PRO A 72 -0.68 -16.97 -16.13
N PHE A 73 -0.93 -16.91 -14.83
CA PHE A 73 -2.13 -16.37 -14.20
C PHE A 73 -1.81 -15.38 -13.08
N ALA A 74 -2.47 -14.22 -13.06
CA ALA A 74 -2.38 -13.30 -11.93
C ALA A 74 -3.47 -13.58 -10.89
N HIS A 75 -3.09 -13.63 -9.62
CA HIS A 75 -4.03 -13.84 -8.51
C HIS A 75 -4.18 -12.57 -7.70
N LEU A 76 -5.42 -12.22 -7.35
CA LEU A 76 -5.71 -11.19 -6.37
C LEU A 76 -6.01 -11.85 -5.02
N VAL A 77 -5.22 -11.49 -4.01
CA VAL A 77 -5.40 -11.96 -2.63
C VAL A 77 -5.79 -10.78 -1.76
N ILE A 78 -6.89 -10.92 -1.04
CA ILE A 78 -7.36 -9.96 -0.05
C ILE A 78 -7.16 -10.55 1.34
N ILE A 79 -6.53 -9.80 2.23
CA ILE A 79 -6.24 -10.19 3.60
C ILE A 79 -6.94 -9.21 4.53
N ASP A 80 -7.83 -9.70 5.39
CA ASP A 80 -8.39 -8.92 6.47
C ASP A 80 -7.39 -8.86 7.65
N LEU A 81 -6.94 -7.67 7.98
CA LEU A 81 -5.88 -7.44 8.96
C LEU A 81 -6.32 -7.65 10.42
N ILE A 82 -7.63 -7.67 10.68
CA ILE A 82 -8.18 -7.86 12.03
C ILE A 82 -8.34 -9.34 12.33
N THR A 83 -8.86 -10.09 11.36
CA THR A 83 -9.21 -11.51 11.51
C THR A 83 -8.13 -12.45 10.99
N GLY A 84 -7.25 -11.96 10.10
CA GLY A 84 -6.28 -12.79 9.37
C GLY A 84 -6.92 -13.63 8.26
N ASN A 85 -8.23 -13.47 8.00
CA ASN A 85 -8.91 -14.21 6.95
C ASN A 85 -8.40 -13.77 5.57
N THR A 86 -8.20 -14.74 4.69
CA THR A 86 -7.78 -14.49 3.31
C THR A 86 -8.89 -14.86 2.33
N ARG A 87 -9.01 -14.07 1.28
CA ARG A 87 -9.88 -14.33 0.13
C ARG A 87 -9.06 -14.31 -1.14
N HIS A 88 -9.27 -15.30 -2.00
CA HIS A 88 -8.56 -15.46 -3.25
C HIS A 88 -9.52 -15.24 -4.42
N TYR A 89 -9.14 -14.38 -5.35
CA TYR A 89 -9.81 -14.19 -6.63
C TYR A 89 -8.92 -14.83 -7.70
N ASN A 90 -9.47 -15.80 -8.42
CA ASN A 90 -8.69 -16.67 -9.28
C ASN A 90 -8.57 -16.10 -10.70
N ALA A 91 -7.40 -16.20 -11.31
CA ALA A 91 -7.10 -15.64 -12.63
C ALA A 91 -7.98 -16.16 -13.78
N ASN A 92 -8.60 -17.33 -13.61
CA ASN A 92 -9.52 -17.86 -14.62
C ASN A 92 -10.80 -17.01 -14.75
N GLU A 93 -11.14 -16.25 -13.72
CA GLU A 93 -12.22 -15.24 -13.75
C GLU A 93 -11.74 -13.91 -14.35
N TYR A 94 -10.42 -13.67 -14.32
CA TYR A 94 -9.76 -12.42 -14.71
C TYR A 94 -8.55 -12.71 -15.61
N PRO A 95 -8.77 -13.16 -16.87
CA PRO A 95 -7.67 -13.62 -17.71
C PRO A 95 -6.68 -12.48 -17.96
N GLY A 96 -5.50 -12.55 -17.32
CA GLY A 96 -4.38 -11.69 -17.64
C GLY A 96 -3.32 -11.50 -16.57
N ALA A 97 -2.25 -10.81 -16.97
CA ALA A 97 -1.26 -10.26 -16.06
C ALA A 97 -1.89 -9.07 -15.34
N ILE A 98 -1.89 -9.11 -14.01
CA ILE A 98 -2.20 -7.97 -13.18
C ILE A 98 -0.86 -7.52 -12.61
N ASP A 99 -0.41 -6.34 -12.98
CA ASP A 99 0.85 -5.75 -12.48
C ASP A 99 0.60 -4.56 -11.54
N TRP A 100 -0.64 -4.06 -11.48
CA TRP A 100 -1.03 -2.88 -10.72
C TRP A 100 -2.32 -3.09 -9.93
N ILE A 101 -2.37 -2.47 -8.75
CA ILE A 101 -3.53 -2.47 -7.86
C ILE A 101 -3.66 -1.15 -7.11
N ASP A 102 -4.90 -0.73 -6.90
CA ASP A 102 -5.25 0.32 -5.93
C ASP A 102 -6.54 -0.07 -5.17
N MET A 103 -6.79 0.55 -4.02
CA MET A 103 -7.97 0.30 -3.19
C MET A 103 -8.49 1.57 -2.56
N ASP A 104 -9.82 1.72 -2.58
CA ASP A 104 -10.52 2.64 -1.69
C ASP A 104 -11.79 2.00 -1.12
N GLY A 105 -11.97 2.17 0.19
CA GLY A 105 -13.00 1.50 0.95
C GLY A 105 -13.03 -0.02 0.75
N ASP A 106 -14.14 -0.50 0.17
CA ASP A 106 -14.36 -1.90 -0.17
C ASP A 106 -14.18 -2.19 -1.66
N TRP A 107 -13.72 -1.21 -2.45
CA TRP A 107 -13.40 -1.41 -3.85
C TRP A 107 -11.90 -1.68 -4.03
N VAL A 108 -11.61 -2.64 -4.90
CA VAL A 108 -10.25 -2.93 -5.40
C VAL A 108 -10.26 -2.69 -6.89
N VAL A 109 -9.27 -1.96 -7.40
CA VAL A 109 -9.07 -1.80 -8.84
C VAL A 109 -7.77 -2.43 -9.27
N THR A 110 -7.80 -3.16 -10.38
CA THR A 110 -6.63 -3.81 -10.94
C THR A 110 -6.54 -3.54 -12.43
N ARG A 111 -5.31 -3.49 -12.93
CA ARG A 111 -5.04 -3.51 -14.37
C ARG A 111 -5.05 -4.95 -14.86
N ASN A 112 -5.63 -5.19 -16.04
CA ASN A 112 -5.46 -6.43 -16.77
C ASN A 112 -4.72 -6.13 -18.08
N ASP A 113 -3.56 -6.76 -18.26
CA ASP A 113 -2.67 -6.59 -19.41
C ASP A 113 -2.81 -7.61 -20.53
N TYR A 114 -3.79 -8.51 -20.45
CA TYR A 114 -3.97 -9.48 -21.52
C TYR A 114 -4.64 -8.87 -22.76
N ALA A 115 -3.91 -8.89 -23.86
CA ALA A 115 -4.48 -8.67 -25.17
C ALA A 115 -5.59 -9.72 -25.46
N PRO A 116 -6.69 -9.34 -26.12
CA PRO A 116 -6.87 -8.08 -26.85
C PRO A 116 -7.49 -6.93 -26.03
N GLN A 117 -7.74 -7.11 -24.73
CA GLN A 117 -8.58 -6.18 -23.96
C GLN A 117 -7.87 -5.76 -22.67
N ASN A 118 -6.88 -4.87 -22.83
CA ASN A 118 -6.32 -4.15 -21.70
C ASN A 118 -7.46 -3.41 -21.00
N SER A 119 -7.76 -3.80 -19.78
CA SER A 119 -8.96 -3.38 -19.06
C SER A 119 -8.62 -3.07 -17.61
N ILE A 120 -9.50 -2.30 -16.99
CA ILE A 120 -9.47 -2.09 -15.56
C ILE A 120 -10.60 -2.90 -14.96
N ASN A 121 -10.26 -3.74 -13.98
CA ASN A 121 -11.25 -4.47 -13.20
C ASN A 121 -11.47 -3.70 -11.91
N ALA A 122 -12.73 -3.53 -11.53
CA ALA A 122 -13.11 -3.05 -10.21
C ALA A 122 -13.96 -4.12 -9.53
N ILE A 123 -13.59 -4.49 -8.31
CA ILE A 123 -14.27 -5.52 -7.52
C ILE A 123 -14.70 -4.91 -6.20
N ASN A 124 -15.98 -5.03 -5.86
CA ASN A 124 -16.50 -4.67 -4.56
C ASN A 124 -16.43 -5.87 -3.60
N LEU A 125 -15.63 -5.76 -2.56
CA LEU A 125 -15.33 -6.83 -1.62
C LEU A 125 -16.49 -7.24 -0.71
N VAL A 126 -17.53 -6.42 -0.61
CA VAL A 126 -18.72 -6.68 0.22
C VAL A 126 -19.81 -7.37 -0.58
N THR A 127 -20.00 -6.94 -1.83
CA THR A 127 -21.10 -7.39 -2.69
C THR A 127 -20.70 -8.41 -3.75
N ASP A 128 -19.39 -8.62 -3.94
CA ASP A 128 -18.81 -9.38 -5.05
C ASP A 128 -19.19 -8.83 -6.43
N GLU A 129 -19.61 -7.56 -6.48
CA GLU A 129 -19.83 -6.89 -7.75
C GLU A 129 -18.51 -6.73 -8.49
N HIS A 130 -18.50 -7.14 -9.76
CA HIS A 130 -17.35 -7.01 -10.65
C HIS A 130 -17.71 -6.15 -11.86
N VAL A 131 -16.84 -5.21 -12.15
CA VAL A 131 -16.99 -4.23 -13.22
C VAL A 131 -15.74 -4.26 -14.06
N VAL A 132 -15.91 -4.46 -15.36
CA VAL A 132 -14.82 -4.41 -16.34
C VAL A 132 -14.95 -3.11 -17.11
N VAL A 133 -13.95 -2.25 -16.99
CA VAL A 133 -13.85 -1.00 -17.73
C VAL A 133 -12.90 -1.22 -18.89
N THR A 134 -13.47 -1.33 -20.08
CA THR A 134 -12.70 -1.47 -21.32
C THR A 134 -12.52 -0.09 -21.95
N PRO A 135 -11.30 0.32 -22.31
CA PRO A 135 -11.09 1.54 -23.09
C PRO A 135 -11.81 1.45 -24.44
N PRO A 136 -12.10 2.60 -25.07
CA PRO A 136 -12.57 2.64 -26.45
C PRO A 136 -11.67 1.80 -27.38
N LEU A 137 -12.30 0.98 -28.23
CA LEU A 137 -11.65 -0.07 -29.04
C LEU A 137 -10.44 0.43 -29.85
N GLY A 138 -9.39 -0.39 -29.93
CA GLY A 138 -8.40 -0.34 -31.02
C GLY A 138 -6.94 -0.09 -30.64
N PHE A 139 -6.60 0.03 -29.34
CA PHE A 139 -5.25 0.39 -28.93
C PHE A 139 -4.68 -0.54 -27.87
N PHE A 140 -3.43 -0.95 -28.08
CA PHE A 140 -2.58 -1.58 -27.08
C PHE A 140 -2.14 -0.51 -26.08
N VAL A 141 -2.39 -0.75 -24.79
CA VAL A 141 -2.20 0.26 -23.75
C VAL A 141 -1.10 -0.23 -22.82
N ASP A 142 0.08 0.37 -22.93
CA ASP A 142 1.28 -0.15 -22.26
C ASP A 142 1.35 0.30 -20.78
N HIS A 143 0.47 1.23 -20.34
CA HIS A 143 0.53 1.81 -18.98
C HIS A 143 -0.84 2.28 -18.45
N GLN A 144 -1.78 1.34 -18.19
CA GLN A 144 -2.99 1.66 -17.41
C GLN A 144 -2.66 1.49 -15.93
N LEU A 145 -2.32 2.56 -15.24
CA LEU A 145 -2.17 2.55 -13.78
C LEU A 145 -3.48 3.12 -13.18
N PRO A 146 -4.49 2.29 -12.92
CA PRO A 146 -5.72 2.78 -12.32
C PRO A 146 -5.45 3.26 -10.89
N ALA A 147 -6.13 4.34 -10.53
CA ALA A 147 -6.31 4.79 -9.17
C ALA A 147 -7.80 4.90 -8.88
N ILE A 148 -8.19 4.71 -7.62
CA ILE A 148 -9.58 4.79 -7.17
C ILE A 148 -9.72 5.74 -5.98
N GLU A 149 -10.75 6.56 -6.02
CA GLU A 149 -11.18 7.39 -4.89
C GLU A 149 -12.72 7.46 -4.90
N GLU A 150 -13.34 7.06 -3.80
CA GLU A 150 -14.78 6.91 -3.64
C GLU A 150 -15.40 6.04 -4.75
N ASN A 151 -16.29 6.62 -5.54
CA ASN A 151 -16.94 5.96 -6.69
C ASN A 151 -16.24 6.30 -8.03
N SER A 152 -15.01 6.81 -8.00
CA SER A 152 -14.31 7.28 -9.19
C SER A 152 -13.05 6.48 -9.44
N ILE A 153 -12.91 5.96 -10.65
CA ILE A 153 -11.68 5.34 -11.14
C ILE A 153 -11.07 6.29 -12.15
N VAL A 154 -9.79 6.60 -11.99
CA VAL A 154 -9.01 7.37 -12.96
C VAL A 154 -7.85 6.55 -13.46
N TRP A 155 -7.53 6.68 -14.75
CA TRP A 155 -6.37 6.03 -15.31
C TRP A 155 -5.83 6.80 -16.49
N MET A 156 -4.56 6.57 -16.74
CA MET A 156 -3.90 7.07 -17.93
C MET A 156 -4.08 6.08 -19.08
N PHE A 157 -4.43 6.61 -20.23
CA PHE A 157 -4.64 5.87 -21.48
C PHE A 157 -3.70 6.44 -22.53
N HIS A 158 -2.68 5.67 -22.90
CA HIS A 158 -1.74 6.06 -23.95
C HIS A 158 -2.19 5.53 -25.32
N ARG A 159 -2.37 6.43 -26.28
CA ARG A 159 -2.60 6.12 -27.70
C ARG A 159 -1.29 6.34 -28.46
N PRO A 160 -0.70 5.29 -29.06
CA PRO A 160 0.56 5.42 -29.79
C PRO A 160 0.57 6.53 -30.86
N CYS A 161 -0.58 6.81 -31.49
CA CYS A 161 -0.71 7.81 -32.54
C CYS A 161 -1.01 9.23 -32.05
N CYS A 162 -1.57 9.34 -30.84
CA CYS A 162 -2.52 10.41 -30.54
C CYS A 162 -2.38 10.90 -29.09
N GLY A 163 -1.24 10.64 -28.47
CA GLY A 163 -0.89 11.13 -27.15
C GLY A 163 -1.47 10.31 -25.99
N THR A 164 -1.67 10.96 -24.86
CA THR A 164 -2.07 10.34 -23.60
C THR A 164 -3.29 11.08 -23.04
N ASP A 165 -4.40 10.35 -22.90
CA ASP A 165 -5.57 10.83 -22.18
C ASP A 165 -5.55 10.37 -20.72
N ILE A 166 -6.17 11.15 -19.86
CA ILE A 166 -6.61 10.71 -18.54
C ILE A 166 -8.11 10.47 -18.65
N LEU A 167 -8.53 9.26 -18.33
CA LEU A 167 -9.92 8.85 -18.32
C LEU A 167 -10.43 8.79 -16.88
N HIS A 168 -11.72 9.08 -16.73
CA HIS A 168 -12.47 8.92 -15.49
C HIS A 168 -13.65 8.00 -15.75
N PHE A 169 -13.88 7.07 -14.82
CA PHE A 169 -15.05 6.20 -14.80
C PHE A 169 -15.75 6.33 -13.48
N ASP A 170 -17.04 6.67 -13.54
CA ASP A 170 -17.91 6.71 -12.38
C ASP A 170 -18.56 5.34 -12.17
N LEU A 171 -18.29 4.74 -11.01
CA LEU A 171 -18.81 3.42 -10.61
C LEU A 171 -20.34 3.45 -10.41
N SER A 172 -20.93 4.56 -10.00
CA SER A 172 -22.37 4.65 -9.73
C SER A 172 -23.19 4.74 -11.00
N SER A 173 -22.75 5.54 -11.97
CA SER A 173 -23.44 5.74 -13.26
C SER A 173 -22.97 4.80 -14.35
N ARG A 174 -21.83 4.13 -14.16
CA ARG A 174 -21.15 3.27 -15.16
C ARG A 174 -20.79 4.04 -16.43
N THR A 175 -20.36 5.30 -16.28
CA THR A 175 -20.01 6.16 -17.40
C THR A 175 -18.53 6.52 -17.41
N THR A 176 -17.91 6.45 -18.59
CA THR A 176 -16.55 6.96 -18.83
C THR A 176 -16.58 8.36 -19.43
N ILE A 177 -15.74 9.26 -18.93
CA ILE A 177 -15.44 10.55 -19.55
C ILE A 177 -13.93 10.72 -19.71
N SER A 178 -13.52 11.55 -20.67
CA SER A 178 -12.13 11.98 -20.81
C SER A 178 -11.89 13.22 -19.96
N ILE A 179 -10.97 13.17 -19.00
CA ILE A 179 -10.57 14.33 -18.19
C ILE A 179 -9.67 15.24 -19.03
N THR A 180 -8.63 14.68 -19.63
CA THR A 180 -7.85 15.38 -20.64
C THR A 180 -8.38 15.03 -22.01
N ASN A 181 -8.29 15.99 -22.91
CA ASN A 181 -8.43 15.76 -24.32
C ASN A 181 -7.22 16.46 -24.92
N ASP A 182 -6.12 15.73 -25.03
CA ASP A 182 -4.91 16.26 -25.66
C ASP A 182 -5.08 16.45 -27.18
N GLY A 183 -6.31 16.26 -27.67
CA GLY A 183 -6.89 17.16 -28.64
C GLY A 183 -6.70 16.69 -30.06
N TRP A 184 -7.48 15.68 -30.45
CA TRP A 184 -7.91 15.50 -31.83
C TRP A 184 -9.38 15.05 -31.82
N GLN A 185 -10.30 16.01 -31.99
CA GLN A 185 -11.56 15.77 -32.68
C GLN A 185 -11.27 15.66 -34.18
#